data_AF-A0A1B6HHQ3-F1
#
_entry.id   AF-A0A1B6HHQ3-F1
#
_cell.length_a   1.000
_cell.length_b   1.000
_cell.length_c   1.000
_cell.angle_alpha   90.00
_cell.angle_beta   90.00
_cell.angle_gamma   90.00
#
_symmetry.space_group_name_H-M   'P 1'
#
loop_
_entity.id
_entity.type
_entity.pdbx_description
1 polymer ?
#
loop_
_entity_poly.entity_id
_entity_poly.type
_entity_poly.pdbx_seq_one_letter_code
_entity_poly.pdbx_strand_id
1 'polypeptide(L)'
;MIHTKCLALVTICFCFYQGAAGTEGENDWHYQAKESHPCQRPCVPGDVKTCYYRFSIEWYWALSKACYDCPQTLSDCYREDCVPADGVQRSIMVVNRQMPGPSVEVCYGDKVEVEVENLMNDQTTSIHWHGHHQVKTPYMDGVPFITQCPISPYSVFRYTMGATNLGTHFWHAHTGVQKSDGVFGPLIVRAPMDAETSLLYDEDLSEHTIVINDWTHVTGMDKLQWHIQSSGNNKPDTILVNGRGRYFNDTVQLTNTPLAIFTVQKGLRYRFRLINSGVHNCPVDINIDGHTITAIASDGHDFEPVEVDSLVSYAGERW
;
A
#
# COMPACT_ATOMS: atom_id res chain seq x y z
N MET A 1 31.33 17.53 6.51
CA MET A 1 30.36 16.51 6.97
C MET A 1 29.61 16.03 5.75
N ILE A 2 29.83 14.78 5.34
CA ILE A 2 29.25 14.22 4.11
C ILE A 2 27.77 13.93 4.40
N HIS A 3 26.88 14.68 3.77
CA HIS A 3 25.45 14.37 3.71
C HIS A 3 25.27 13.03 3.00
N THR A 4 25.11 11.94 3.75
CA THR A 4 24.55 10.71 3.21
C THR A 4 23.08 10.97 2.93
N LYS A 5 22.77 11.31 1.67
CA LYS A 5 21.40 11.31 1.14
C LYS A 5 20.84 9.90 1.34
N CYS A 6 19.69 9.79 2.01
CA CYS A 6 18.93 8.53 2.14
C CYS A 6 18.31 8.23 0.77
N LEU A 7 19.12 7.90 -0.23
CA LEU A 7 18.63 7.41 -1.51
C LEU A 7 18.63 5.89 -1.41
N ALA A 8 17.44 5.30 -1.34
CA ALA A 8 17.30 3.85 -1.41
C ALA A 8 17.08 3.45 -2.88
N LEU A 9 17.92 2.56 -3.39
CA LEU A 9 17.75 1.96 -4.72
C LEU A 9 16.86 0.72 -4.59
N VAL A 10 15.71 0.74 -5.25
CA VAL A 10 14.83 -0.42 -5.35
C VAL A 10 14.84 -0.90 -6.81
N THR A 11 15.47 -2.05 -7.02
CA THR A 11 15.46 -2.75 -8.31
C THR A 11 14.39 -3.83 -8.27
N ILE A 12 13.39 -3.70 -9.13
CA ILE A 12 12.33 -4.70 -9.29
C ILE A 12 12.71 -5.64 -10.43
N CYS A 13 12.71 -6.95 -10.15
CA CYS A 13 12.96 -7.99 -11.16
C CYS A 13 11.64 -8.68 -11.52
N PHE A 14 11.33 -8.76 -12.81
CA PHE A 14 10.13 -9.43 -13.30
C PHE A 14 10.38 -10.89 -13.64
N CYS A 15 9.42 -11.76 -13.28
CA CYS A 15 9.45 -13.17 -13.64
C CYS A 15 8.44 -13.46 -14.76
N PHE A 16 8.83 -14.29 -15.73
CA PHE A 16 7.94 -14.82 -16.76
C PHE A 16 7.38 -16.17 -16.31
N TYR A 17 6.06 -16.35 -16.30
CA TYR A 17 5.43 -17.64 -15.98
C TYR A 17 4.14 -17.88 -16.78
N GLN A 18 3.85 -19.16 -17.09
CA GLN A 18 2.63 -19.64 -17.75
C GLN A 18 1.73 -20.30 -16.69
N GLY A 19 0.53 -19.75 -16.45
CA GLY A 19 -0.25 -19.98 -15.23
C GLY A 19 -1.22 -21.17 -15.20
N ALA A 20 -2.03 -21.22 -14.12
CA ALA A 20 -3.32 -21.90 -14.02
C ALA A 20 -4.17 -21.27 -12.88
N ALA A 21 -5.47 -21.04 -13.13
CA ALA A 21 -6.44 -20.40 -12.22
C ALA A 21 -7.32 -21.43 -11.47
N GLY A 22 -7.81 -21.08 -10.28
CA GLY A 22 -8.72 -21.88 -9.44
C GLY A 22 -9.97 -21.09 -9.01
N THR A 23 -11.06 -21.80 -8.69
CA THR A 23 -12.47 -21.37 -8.67
C THR A 23 -13.08 -20.99 -7.30
N GLU A 24 -14.22 -20.28 -7.38
CA GLU A 24 -15.06 -19.54 -6.39
C GLU A 24 -15.70 -20.33 -5.21
N GLY A 25 -16.04 -19.60 -4.12
CA GLY A 25 -16.95 -20.04 -3.04
C GLY A 25 -17.63 -18.89 -2.23
N GLU A 26 -18.92 -19.04 -1.94
CA GLU A 26 -19.89 -18.06 -1.39
C GLU A 26 -19.58 -17.26 -0.11
N ASN A 27 -19.87 -15.94 -0.18
CA ASN A 27 -20.55 -15.04 0.79
C ASN A 27 -20.16 -15.11 2.29
N ASP A 28 -18.95 -14.65 2.62
CA ASP A 28 -18.62 -14.06 3.93
C ASP A 28 -17.68 -12.85 3.73
N TRP A 29 -18.19 -11.63 3.95
CA TRP A 29 -17.48 -10.39 3.64
C TRP A 29 -16.41 -10.01 4.68
N HIS A 30 -16.04 -10.91 5.58
CA HIS A 30 -14.99 -10.68 6.57
C HIS A 30 -13.57 -10.98 6.07
N TYR A 31 -13.40 -11.79 5.02
CA TYR A 31 -12.10 -12.34 4.66
C TYR A 31 -11.99 -12.61 3.16
N GLN A 32 -11.71 -11.57 2.36
CA GLN A 32 -11.37 -11.73 0.95
C GLN A 32 -10.00 -11.10 0.65
N ALA A 33 -8.93 -11.75 1.12
CA ALA A 33 -7.61 -11.59 0.49
C ALA A 33 -7.46 -12.47 -0.76
N LYS A 34 -8.42 -13.37 -1.05
CA LYS A 34 -8.37 -14.35 -2.14
C LYS A 34 -9.42 -14.20 -3.23
N GLU A 35 -10.50 -13.45 -3.01
CA GLU A 35 -11.53 -13.22 -4.02
C GLU A 35 -11.47 -11.77 -4.49
N SER A 36 -11.58 -11.55 -5.81
CA SER A 36 -11.61 -10.22 -6.39
C SER A 36 -12.84 -9.47 -5.92
N HIS A 37 -12.66 -8.31 -5.32
CA HIS A 37 -13.76 -7.48 -4.82
C HIS A 37 -14.70 -7.08 -5.99
N PRO A 38 -16.04 -7.08 -5.84
CA PRO A 38 -16.97 -6.83 -6.96
C PRO A 38 -16.80 -5.49 -7.69
N CYS A 39 -16.17 -4.50 -7.04
CA CYS A 39 -15.84 -3.21 -7.67
C CYS A 39 -14.52 -3.20 -8.45
N GLN A 40 -13.68 -4.21 -8.27
CA GLN A 40 -12.51 -4.47 -9.11
C GLN A 40 -12.99 -5.04 -10.44
N ARG A 41 -13.34 -4.16 -11.36
CA ARG A 41 -13.94 -4.50 -12.65
C ARG A 41 -13.43 -3.58 -13.76
N PRO A 42 -13.55 -3.98 -15.04
CA PRO A 42 -13.36 -3.07 -16.16
C PRO A 42 -14.34 -1.89 -16.08
N CYS A 43 -13.84 -0.66 -16.18
CA CYS A 43 -14.67 0.53 -16.06
C CYS A 43 -15.35 0.87 -17.39
N VAL A 44 -16.68 0.82 -17.38
CA VAL A 44 -17.52 1.16 -18.53
C VAL A 44 -18.21 2.50 -18.26
N PRO A 45 -18.21 3.45 -19.21
CA PRO A 45 -18.93 4.72 -19.06
C PRO A 45 -20.40 4.51 -18.64
N GLY A 46 -20.79 5.10 -17.51
CA GLY A 46 -22.15 5.03 -16.97
C GLY A 46 -22.46 3.83 -16.05
N ASP A 47 -21.58 2.84 -15.93
CA ASP A 47 -21.72 1.74 -14.96
C ASP A 47 -21.22 2.16 -13.56
N VAL A 48 -22.01 2.99 -12.88
CA VAL A 48 -21.70 3.49 -11.54
C VAL A 48 -22.28 2.56 -10.48
N LYS A 49 -21.47 2.17 -9.49
CA LYS A 49 -21.86 1.30 -8.36
C LYS A 49 -21.55 1.94 -7.02
N THR A 50 -22.16 1.39 -5.98
CA THR A 50 -21.71 1.63 -4.60
C THR A 50 -20.85 0.46 -4.15
N CYS A 51 -19.63 0.76 -3.74
CA CYS A 51 -18.58 -0.18 -3.37
C CYS A 51 -18.41 -0.16 -1.86
N TYR A 52 -18.61 -1.31 -1.23
CA TYR A 52 -18.59 -1.45 0.23
C TYR A 52 -17.33 -2.19 0.66
N TYR A 53 -16.54 -1.55 1.53
CA TYR A 53 -15.35 -2.14 2.12
C TYR A 53 -15.49 -2.14 3.64
N ARG A 54 -14.90 -3.14 4.30
CA ARG A 54 -14.80 -3.21 5.76
C ARG A 54 -13.34 -3.33 6.17
N PHE A 55 -12.90 -2.42 7.01
CA PHE A 55 -11.55 -2.34 7.56
C PHE A 55 -11.61 -2.62 9.05
N SER A 56 -10.97 -3.70 9.49
CA SER A 56 -10.79 -4.03 10.90
C SER A 56 -9.34 -3.72 11.26
N ILE A 57 -9.14 -2.70 12.08
CA ILE A 57 -7.81 -2.24 12.50
C ILE A 57 -7.49 -2.86 13.85
N GLU A 58 -6.42 -3.63 13.93
CA GLU A 58 -5.98 -4.29 15.16
C GLU A 58 -4.47 -4.23 15.37
N TRP A 59 -4.05 -4.39 16.62
CA TRP A 59 -2.67 -4.70 16.94
C TRP A 59 -2.32 -6.10 16.45
N TYR A 60 -1.15 -6.23 15.87
CA TYR A 60 -0.65 -7.48 15.31
C TYR A 60 0.87 -7.57 15.45
N TRP A 61 1.44 -8.66 14.94
CA TRP A 61 2.87 -8.89 14.93
C TRP A 61 3.35 -9.21 13.53
N ALA A 62 4.42 -8.55 13.08
CA ALA A 62 5.21 -9.11 11.99
C ALA A 62 5.77 -10.46 12.45
N LEU A 63 5.71 -11.48 11.60
CA LEU A 63 6.02 -12.86 11.98
C LEU A 63 5.20 -13.34 13.18
N SER A 64 3.88 -13.11 13.14
CA SER A 64 2.95 -13.65 14.14
C SER A 64 2.89 -15.18 14.09
N LYS A 65 2.12 -15.79 15.01
CA LYS A 65 1.83 -17.23 14.98
C LYS A 65 1.24 -17.72 13.65
N ALA A 66 0.56 -16.86 12.88
CA ALA A 66 0.02 -17.20 11.57
C ALA A 66 1.12 -17.61 10.56
N CYS A 67 2.31 -17.05 10.73
CA CYS A 67 3.48 -17.31 9.90
C CYS A 67 4.17 -18.65 10.17
N TYR A 68 3.72 -19.43 11.16
CA TYR A 68 4.32 -20.71 11.57
C TYR A 68 5.85 -20.65 11.75
N ASP A 69 6.64 -21.06 10.75
CA ASP A 69 8.10 -21.13 10.81
C ASP A 69 8.80 -20.15 9.83
N CYS A 70 8.10 -19.14 9.32
CA CYS A 70 8.75 -18.02 8.63
C CYS A 70 9.63 -17.23 9.62
N PRO A 71 10.87 -16.81 9.28
CA PRO A 71 11.51 -16.87 7.97
C PRO A 71 12.41 -18.11 7.75
N GLN A 72 12.38 -19.12 8.62
CA GLN A 72 13.18 -20.34 8.44
C GLN A 72 12.67 -21.17 7.25
N THR A 73 11.35 -21.31 7.15
CA THR A 73 10.67 -22.01 6.06
C THR A 73 9.93 -21.03 5.16
N LEU A 74 10.47 -20.77 3.97
CA LEU A 74 9.98 -19.72 3.05
C LEU A 74 8.51 -19.92 2.61
N SER A 75 8.07 -21.17 2.45
CA SER A 75 6.67 -21.47 2.09
C SER A 75 5.68 -21.01 3.16
N ASP A 76 6.09 -20.99 4.43
CA ASP A 76 5.22 -20.56 5.52
C ASP A 76 5.00 -19.04 5.55
N CYS A 77 5.88 -18.28 4.89
CA CYS A 77 5.70 -16.83 4.70
C CYS A 77 4.54 -16.48 3.75
N TYR A 78 3.96 -17.45 3.05
CA TYR A 78 2.79 -17.28 2.16
C TYR A 78 1.49 -17.76 2.80
N ARG A 79 1.52 -18.14 4.09
CA ARG A 79 0.31 -18.53 4.82
C ARG A 79 -0.63 -17.34 4.96
N GLU A 80 -1.91 -17.66 5.04
CA GLU A 80 -2.96 -16.69 5.33
C GLU A 80 -2.69 -15.98 6.67
N ASP A 81 -2.97 -14.68 6.72
CA ASP A 81 -2.68 -13.78 7.84
C ASP A 81 -1.20 -13.64 8.22
N CYS A 82 -0.27 -14.23 7.48
CA CYS A 82 1.15 -14.02 7.72
C CYS A 82 1.61 -12.67 7.15
N VAL A 83 2.16 -11.82 8.02
CA VAL A 83 2.85 -10.58 7.63
C VAL A 83 4.36 -10.77 7.86
N PRO A 84 5.13 -11.15 6.83
CA PRO A 84 6.56 -11.46 7.00
C PRO A 84 7.44 -10.20 7.09
N ALA A 85 7.01 -9.07 6.53
CA ALA A 85 7.81 -7.85 6.40
C ALA A 85 9.21 -8.14 5.82
N ASP A 86 10.25 -7.87 6.59
CA ASP A 86 11.64 -8.15 6.26
C ASP A 86 12.26 -9.30 7.07
N GLY A 87 11.47 -10.01 7.87
CA GLY A 87 11.93 -11.12 8.68
C GLY A 87 12.37 -10.75 10.10
N VAL A 88 12.16 -9.50 10.51
CA VAL A 88 12.36 -9.08 11.91
C VAL A 88 11.01 -8.89 12.59
N GLN A 89 10.82 -9.62 13.70
CA GLN A 89 9.58 -9.56 14.47
C GLN A 89 9.46 -8.23 15.22
N ARG A 90 8.33 -7.55 15.05
CA ARG A 90 7.95 -6.34 15.81
C ARG A 90 6.43 -6.19 15.90
N SER A 91 5.97 -5.42 16.88
CA SER A 91 4.57 -4.99 16.95
C SER A 91 4.23 -4.08 15.78
N ILE A 92 3.07 -4.32 15.19
CA ILE A 92 2.54 -3.59 14.03
C ILE A 92 1.04 -3.38 14.21
N MET A 93 0.47 -2.50 13.40
CA MET A 93 -0.97 -2.32 13.25
C MET A 93 -1.33 -2.68 11.81
N VAL A 94 -2.38 -3.48 11.64
CA VAL A 94 -2.79 -4.00 10.33
C VAL A 94 -4.25 -3.75 10.10
N VAL A 95 -4.63 -3.68 8.82
CA VAL A 95 -6.03 -3.65 8.40
C VAL A 95 -6.35 -5.01 7.80
N ASN A 96 -7.33 -5.71 8.37
CA ASN A 96 -7.71 -7.07 7.95
C ASN A 96 -6.52 -8.03 7.86
N ARG A 97 -5.61 -7.96 8.85
CA ARG A 97 -4.38 -8.78 8.96
C ARG A 97 -3.47 -8.76 7.74
N GLN A 98 -3.50 -7.66 6.99
CA GLN A 98 -2.68 -7.46 5.80
C GLN A 98 -1.79 -6.22 5.95
N MET A 99 -0.61 -6.29 5.33
CA MET A 99 0.30 -5.16 5.17
C MET A 99 1.00 -5.27 3.81
N PRO A 100 0.77 -4.34 2.85
CA PRO A 100 -0.19 -3.24 2.89
C PRO A 100 -1.61 -3.76 3.13
N GLY A 101 -2.49 -2.91 3.65
CA GLY A 101 -3.90 -3.24 3.81
C GLY A 101 -4.62 -3.41 2.47
N PRO A 102 -5.91 -3.79 2.50
CA PRO A 102 -6.69 -4.08 1.30
C PRO A 102 -6.73 -2.90 0.33
N SER A 103 -6.61 -3.22 -0.97
CA SER A 103 -6.72 -2.26 -2.07
C SER A 103 -8.18 -1.81 -2.23
N VAL A 104 -8.41 -0.51 -2.23
CA VAL A 104 -9.72 0.07 -2.59
C VAL A 104 -9.68 0.42 -4.07
N GLU A 105 -10.20 -0.47 -4.91
CA GLU A 105 -10.25 -0.27 -6.37
C GLU A 105 -11.67 -0.08 -6.87
N VAL A 106 -11.89 1.07 -7.51
CA VAL A 106 -13.21 1.50 -7.96
C VAL A 106 -13.11 2.21 -9.30
N CYS A 107 -14.24 2.35 -9.99
CA CYS A 107 -14.33 3.11 -11.22
C CYS A 107 -14.67 4.58 -10.94
N TYR A 108 -14.25 5.46 -11.84
CA TYR A 108 -14.67 6.86 -11.78
C TYR A 108 -16.19 7.01 -11.69
N GLY A 109 -16.64 7.81 -10.73
CA GLY A 109 -18.05 8.04 -10.46
C GLY A 109 -18.68 7.06 -9.46
N ASP A 110 -18.02 5.95 -9.12
CA ASP A 110 -18.48 5.04 -8.08
C ASP A 110 -18.63 5.76 -6.73
N LYS A 111 -19.55 5.27 -5.90
CA LYS A 111 -19.65 5.68 -4.49
C LYS A 111 -18.88 4.68 -3.65
N VAL A 112 -17.96 5.16 -2.82
CA VAL A 112 -17.15 4.33 -1.92
C VAL A 112 -17.69 4.48 -0.50
N GLU A 113 -18.05 3.35 0.12
CA GLU A 113 -18.40 3.26 1.53
C GLU A 113 -17.38 2.34 2.23
N VAL A 114 -16.66 2.88 3.22
CA VAL A 114 -15.69 2.10 4.00
C VAL A 114 -16.06 2.13 5.46
N GLU A 115 -16.45 0.98 6.00
CA GLU A 115 -16.69 0.78 7.42
C GLU A 115 -15.37 0.47 8.12
N VAL A 116 -14.90 1.40 8.95
CA VAL A 116 -13.66 1.27 9.71
C VAL A 116 -14.00 0.94 11.16
N GLU A 117 -13.69 -0.28 11.56
CA GLU A 117 -13.81 -0.79 12.92
C GLU A 117 -12.44 -0.74 13.60
N ASN A 118 -12.35 0.01 14.70
CA ASN A 118 -11.15 0.06 15.52
C ASN A 118 -11.23 -1.04 16.60
N LEU A 119 -10.49 -2.12 16.42
CA LEU A 119 -10.41 -3.23 17.40
C LEU A 119 -9.25 -3.06 18.40
N MET A 120 -8.46 -1.99 18.29
CA MET A 120 -7.41 -1.69 19.26
C MET A 120 -8.04 -1.24 20.58
N ASN A 121 -7.40 -1.63 21.69
CA ASN A 121 -7.91 -1.39 23.04
C ASN A 121 -7.41 -0.07 23.67
N ASP A 122 -6.31 0.47 23.18
CA ASP A 122 -5.55 1.57 23.79
C ASP A 122 -5.34 2.77 22.84
N GLN A 123 -5.60 2.61 21.54
CA GLN A 123 -5.39 3.64 20.54
C GLN A 123 -6.70 4.04 19.86
N THR A 124 -6.87 5.34 19.66
CA THR A 124 -7.82 5.86 18.67
C THR A 124 -7.23 5.78 17.26
N THR A 125 -8.04 5.84 16.21
CA THR A 125 -7.52 5.88 14.83
C THR A 125 -8.38 6.75 13.90
N SER A 126 -7.90 7.01 12.70
CA SER A 126 -8.63 7.69 11.63
C SER A 126 -7.97 7.35 10.30
N ILE A 127 -8.75 7.22 9.22
CA ILE A 127 -8.23 6.89 7.88
C ILE A 127 -8.39 8.10 6.97
N HIS A 128 -7.27 8.60 6.44
CA HIS A 128 -7.23 9.64 5.42
C HIS A 128 -7.08 9.06 4.02
N TRP A 129 -7.72 9.72 3.05
CA TRP A 129 -7.78 9.33 1.65
C TRP A 129 -6.87 10.22 0.82
N HIS A 130 -5.57 9.92 0.85
CA HIS A 130 -4.52 10.76 0.30
C HIS A 130 -4.69 11.01 -1.19
N GLY A 131 -4.74 12.28 -1.59
CA GLY A 131 -4.94 12.70 -2.99
C GLY A 131 -6.41 12.82 -3.42
N HIS A 132 -7.36 12.40 -2.59
CA HIS A 132 -8.78 12.60 -2.87
C HIS A 132 -9.25 13.98 -2.39
N HIS A 133 -9.86 14.76 -3.28
CA HIS A 133 -10.24 16.15 -2.99
C HIS A 133 -11.39 16.33 -1.97
N GLN A 134 -12.15 15.27 -1.66
CA GLN A 134 -13.29 15.33 -0.72
C GLN A 134 -14.29 16.48 -1.00
N VAL A 135 -14.52 16.76 -2.28
CA VAL A 135 -15.43 17.85 -2.70
C VAL A 135 -16.85 17.51 -2.23
N LYS A 136 -17.46 18.41 -1.45
CA LYS A 136 -18.76 18.24 -0.76
C LYS A 136 -18.77 17.31 0.45
N THR A 137 -17.70 16.55 0.70
CA THR A 137 -17.55 15.64 1.84
C THR A 137 -16.31 15.92 2.69
N PRO A 138 -16.00 17.19 3.05
CA PRO A 138 -14.77 17.49 3.80
C PRO A 138 -14.69 16.79 5.16
N TYR A 139 -15.84 16.45 5.77
CA TYR A 139 -15.94 15.69 7.02
C TYR A 139 -15.63 14.19 6.86
N MET A 140 -15.36 13.71 5.64
CA MET A 140 -14.94 12.34 5.33
C MET A 140 -13.44 12.23 5.04
N ASP A 141 -12.69 13.32 5.23
CA ASP A 141 -11.27 13.39 4.90
C ASP A 141 -10.36 12.60 5.84
N GLY A 142 -10.78 12.30 7.07
CA GLY A 142 -10.00 11.39 7.94
C GLY A 142 -8.95 12.02 8.84
N VAL A 143 -8.93 13.36 8.95
CA VAL A 143 -7.90 14.07 9.70
C VAL A 143 -8.41 14.38 11.11
N PRO A 144 -7.83 13.76 12.15
CA PRO A 144 -8.33 13.88 13.51
C PRO A 144 -8.13 15.31 14.01
N PHE A 145 -9.11 15.82 14.74
CA PHE A 145 -9.15 17.19 15.29
C PHE A 145 -9.24 18.32 14.24
N ILE A 146 -9.35 17.99 12.95
CA ILE A 146 -9.61 18.94 11.87
C ILE A 146 -10.96 18.64 11.22
N THR A 147 -11.11 17.45 10.62
CA THR A 147 -12.32 17.08 9.87
C THR A 147 -13.21 16.10 10.63
N GLN A 148 -12.67 15.39 11.62
CA GLN A 148 -13.44 14.52 12.51
C GLN A 148 -12.78 14.34 13.89
N CYS A 149 -13.54 13.80 14.84
CA CYS A 149 -12.94 13.17 16.01
C CYS A 149 -12.32 11.81 15.63
N PRO A 150 -11.24 11.37 16.30
CA PRO A 150 -10.71 10.02 16.14
C PRO A 150 -11.76 8.94 16.45
N ILE A 151 -11.70 7.83 15.73
CA ILE A 151 -12.47 6.62 15.98
C ILE A 151 -11.94 5.98 17.27
N SER A 152 -12.80 5.89 18.28
CA SER A 152 -12.44 5.39 19.61
C SER A 152 -12.19 3.87 19.59
N PRO A 153 -11.45 3.30 20.56
CA PRO A 153 -11.37 1.86 20.78
C PRO A 153 -12.75 1.18 20.73
N TYR A 154 -12.82 0.05 20.03
CA TYR A 154 -14.03 -0.77 19.85
C TYR A 154 -15.23 -0.03 19.24
N SER A 155 -14.97 1.03 18.46
CA SER A 155 -16.01 1.77 17.76
C SER A 155 -15.83 1.71 16.25
N VAL A 156 -16.93 1.99 15.55
CA VAL A 156 -17.02 1.91 14.09
C VAL A 156 -17.32 3.30 13.54
N PHE A 157 -16.65 3.68 12.47
CA PHE A 157 -16.97 4.86 11.68
C PHE A 157 -17.06 4.49 10.21
N ARG A 158 -18.07 5.01 9.51
CA ARG A 158 -18.27 4.75 8.09
C ARG A 158 -17.93 5.98 7.27
N TYR A 159 -16.88 5.87 6.46
CA TYR A 159 -16.53 6.84 5.44
C TYR A 159 -17.45 6.68 4.24
N THR A 160 -17.88 7.79 3.64
CA THR A 160 -18.71 7.77 2.43
C THR A 160 -18.27 8.89 1.51
N MET A 161 -17.70 8.53 0.36
CA MET A 161 -17.11 9.47 -0.59
C MET A 161 -17.39 9.05 -2.03
N GLY A 162 -17.34 10.00 -2.97
CA GLY A 162 -17.49 9.70 -4.39
C GLY A 162 -16.12 9.58 -5.06
N ALA A 163 -15.92 8.59 -5.92
CA ALA A 163 -14.69 8.38 -6.67
C ALA A 163 -14.55 9.42 -7.80
N THR A 164 -14.26 10.67 -7.44
CA THR A 164 -14.22 11.82 -8.37
C THR A 164 -12.81 12.19 -8.82
N ASN A 165 -11.80 11.53 -8.28
CA ASN A 165 -10.39 11.81 -8.54
C ASN A 165 -9.79 10.59 -9.23
N LEU A 166 -9.52 10.68 -10.53
CA LEU A 166 -8.90 9.59 -11.29
C LEU A 166 -7.47 9.31 -10.81
N GLY A 167 -6.99 8.10 -11.08
CA GLY A 167 -5.58 7.74 -10.98
C GLY A 167 -5.21 6.97 -9.70
N THR A 168 -3.92 7.03 -9.38
CA THR A 168 -3.31 6.29 -8.27
C THR A 168 -3.28 7.16 -7.01
N HIS A 169 -3.98 6.69 -5.98
CA HIS A 169 -4.07 7.29 -4.66
C HIS A 169 -3.76 6.23 -3.62
N PHE A 170 -3.80 6.59 -2.35
CA PHE A 170 -3.70 5.63 -1.26
C PHE A 170 -4.44 6.12 -0.02
N TRP A 171 -4.78 5.21 0.86
CA TRP A 171 -5.33 5.52 2.16
C TRP A 171 -4.32 5.18 3.24
N HIS A 172 -4.35 5.90 4.35
CA HIS A 172 -3.50 5.60 5.50
C HIS A 172 -4.09 6.13 6.80
N ALA A 173 -3.62 5.60 7.92
CA ALA A 173 -3.93 6.20 9.21
C ALA A 173 -3.37 7.61 9.29
N HIS A 174 -4.20 8.56 9.72
CA HIS A 174 -3.80 9.96 9.93
C HIS A 174 -3.78 10.34 11.42
N THR A 175 -3.83 9.34 12.30
CA THR A 175 -3.67 9.50 13.74
C THR A 175 -2.25 9.13 14.15
N GLY A 176 -1.53 10.07 14.79
CA GLY A 176 -0.17 9.85 15.29
C GLY A 176 0.78 9.35 14.20
N VAL A 177 1.52 8.29 14.52
CA VAL A 177 2.49 7.63 13.62
C VAL A 177 1.98 6.26 13.14
N GLN A 178 0.68 6.00 13.21
CA GLN A 178 0.11 4.68 12.89
C GLN A 178 0.39 4.22 11.45
N LYS A 179 0.58 5.16 10.51
CA LYS A 179 1.03 4.85 9.14
C LYS A 179 2.37 4.09 9.14
N SER A 180 3.35 4.47 9.96
CA SER A 180 4.66 3.76 10.00
C SER A 180 4.56 2.38 10.60
N ASP A 181 3.47 2.10 11.33
CA ASP A 181 3.26 0.82 12.00
C ASP A 181 2.43 -0.15 11.16
N GLY A 182 2.02 0.22 9.94
CA GLY A 182 1.40 -0.70 8.97
C GLY A 182 0.00 -0.31 8.48
N VAL A 183 -0.59 0.79 8.98
CA VAL A 183 -1.95 1.20 8.59
C VAL A 183 -1.92 2.07 7.33
N PHE A 184 -1.80 1.43 6.18
CA PHE A 184 -1.88 2.05 4.86
C PHE A 184 -2.26 1.02 3.79
N GLY A 185 -2.79 1.48 2.67
CA GLY A 185 -3.08 0.63 1.52
C GLY A 185 -3.49 1.42 0.27
N PRO A 186 -3.56 0.77 -0.90
CA PRO A 186 -3.87 1.46 -2.16
C PRO A 186 -5.31 1.98 -2.23
N LEU A 187 -5.49 3.09 -2.95
CA LEU A 187 -6.78 3.60 -3.41
C LEU A 187 -6.65 3.89 -4.91
N ILE A 188 -7.31 3.12 -5.75
CA ILE A 188 -7.18 3.25 -7.20
C ILE A 188 -8.55 3.62 -7.77
N VAL A 189 -8.61 4.76 -8.43
CA VAL A 189 -9.79 5.19 -9.19
C VAL A 189 -9.48 5.05 -10.66
N ARG A 190 -10.00 3.96 -11.24
CA ARG A 190 -9.73 3.57 -12.62
C ARG A 190 -10.52 4.45 -13.59
N ALA A 191 -9.86 4.84 -14.67
CA ALA A 191 -10.49 5.53 -15.77
C ALA A 191 -11.30 4.54 -16.63
N PRO A 192 -12.34 5.01 -17.33
CA PRO A 192 -12.97 4.25 -18.39
C PRO A 192 -11.98 3.78 -19.46
N MET A 193 -12.23 2.62 -20.08
CA MET A 193 -11.30 2.01 -21.04
C MET A 193 -11.06 2.84 -22.32
N ASP A 194 -11.95 3.78 -22.62
CA ASP A 194 -11.86 4.68 -23.79
C ASP A 194 -11.03 5.95 -23.53
N ALA A 195 -10.45 6.12 -22.34
CA ALA A 195 -9.53 7.22 -22.05
C ALA A 195 -8.26 7.15 -22.93
N GLU A 196 -7.75 8.32 -23.36
CA GLU A 196 -6.55 8.40 -24.20
C GLU A 196 -5.33 7.73 -23.57
N THR A 197 -5.21 7.79 -22.24
CA THR A 197 -4.12 7.13 -21.51
C THR A 197 -4.16 5.61 -21.61
N SER A 198 -5.33 5.01 -21.84
CA SER A 198 -5.49 3.56 -22.06
C SER A 198 -4.81 3.07 -23.34
N LEU A 199 -4.42 3.97 -24.26
CA LEU A 199 -3.67 3.60 -25.48
C LEU A 199 -2.19 3.32 -25.20
N LEU A 200 -1.66 3.73 -24.03
CA LEU A 200 -0.24 3.65 -23.69
C LEU A 200 0.17 2.28 -23.12
N TYR A 201 -0.79 1.47 -22.69
CA TYR A 201 -0.58 0.15 -22.10
C TYR A 201 -1.60 -0.85 -22.64
N ASP A 202 -1.28 -2.14 -22.53
CA ASP A 202 -2.19 -3.23 -22.90
C ASP A 202 -2.90 -3.79 -21.66
N GLU A 203 -2.24 -3.74 -20.50
CA GLU A 203 -2.72 -4.30 -19.23
C GLU A 203 -2.59 -3.28 -18.07
N ASP A 204 -3.66 -3.11 -17.28
CA ASP A 204 -3.68 -2.34 -16.02
C ASP A 204 -4.22 -3.26 -14.92
N LEU A 205 -3.37 -4.16 -14.42
CA LEU A 205 -3.75 -5.19 -13.47
C LEU A 205 -3.52 -4.71 -12.03
N SER A 206 -4.41 -5.13 -11.13
CA SER A 206 -4.30 -4.81 -9.70
C SER A 206 -2.99 -5.29 -9.07
N GLU A 207 -2.46 -6.42 -9.55
CA GLU A 207 -1.19 -7.01 -9.13
C GLU A 207 0.03 -6.13 -9.47
N HIS A 208 -0.09 -5.20 -10.42
CA HIS A 208 0.98 -4.27 -10.82
C HIS A 208 0.98 -2.96 -10.03
N THR A 209 0.31 -2.94 -8.87
CA THR A 209 0.43 -1.85 -7.90
C THR A 209 1.67 -2.07 -7.02
N ILE A 210 2.55 -1.10 -6.99
CA ILE A 210 3.78 -1.08 -6.20
C ILE A 210 3.57 -0.10 -5.04
N VAL A 211 3.53 -0.62 -3.81
CA VAL A 211 3.52 0.17 -2.59
C VAL A 211 4.88 0.06 -1.93
N ILE A 212 5.59 1.19 -1.87
CA ILE A 212 6.86 1.30 -1.18
C ILE A 212 6.61 1.83 0.21
N ASN A 213 7.23 1.20 1.20
CA ASN A 213 7.20 1.64 2.59
C ASN A 213 8.61 1.56 3.17
N ASP A 214 8.99 2.56 3.95
CA ASP A 214 10.23 2.55 4.69
C ASP A 214 10.01 1.94 6.08
N TRP A 215 10.86 0.98 6.43
CA TRP A 215 10.58 0.07 7.53
C TRP A 215 11.58 0.20 8.66
N THR A 216 11.09 0.11 9.90
CA THR A 216 11.90 0.14 11.11
C THR A 216 11.66 -1.08 11.98
N HIS A 217 12.63 -1.48 12.79
CA HIS A 217 12.48 -2.62 13.72
C HIS A 217 11.90 -2.26 15.08
N VAL A 218 11.61 -0.99 15.30
CA VAL A 218 10.87 -0.48 16.47
C VAL A 218 9.62 0.25 16.02
N THR A 219 8.67 0.44 16.94
CA THR A 219 7.43 1.17 16.65
C THR A 219 7.71 2.59 16.17
N GLY A 220 6.80 3.16 15.40
CA GLY A 220 6.87 4.55 14.97
C GLY A 220 6.98 5.51 16.15
N MET A 221 6.33 5.18 17.27
CA MET A 221 6.40 5.97 18.49
C MET A 221 7.80 5.95 19.11
N ASP A 222 8.45 4.78 19.18
CA ASP A 222 9.83 4.68 19.65
C ASP A 222 10.78 5.46 18.75
N LYS A 223 10.64 5.30 17.42
CA LYS A 223 11.47 6.00 16.43
C LYS A 223 11.28 7.52 16.51
N LEU A 224 10.05 7.98 16.72
CA LEU A 224 9.73 9.39 16.95
C LEU A 224 10.39 9.91 18.25
N GLN A 225 10.32 9.16 19.35
CA GLN A 225 10.96 9.56 20.60
C GLN A 225 12.48 9.63 20.47
N TRP A 226 13.11 8.68 19.78
CA TRP A 226 14.56 8.73 19.52
C TRP A 226 14.97 9.98 18.74
N HIS A 227 14.14 10.41 17.78
CA HIS A 227 14.37 11.63 17.04
C HIS A 227 14.26 12.88 17.94
N ILE A 228 13.17 12.99 18.70
CA ILE A 228 12.92 14.14 19.58
C ILE A 228 13.98 14.26 20.68
N GLN A 229 14.37 13.13 21.27
CA GLN A 229 15.36 13.09 22.35
C GLN A 229 16.81 13.09 21.85
N SER A 230 17.04 13.09 20.53
CA SER A 230 18.36 12.97 19.91
C SER A 230 19.17 11.76 20.43
N SER A 231 18.48 10.67 20.80
CA SER A 231 19.08 9.47 21.40
C SER A 231 19.26 8.33 20.39
N GLY A 232 18.96 8.57 19.11
CA GLY A 232 19.07 7.58 18.05
C GLY A 232 19.05 8.23 16.66
N ASN A 233 18.71 7.43 15.64
CA ASN A 233 18.52 7.92 14.27
C ASN A 233 17.06 7.79 13.85
N ASN A 234 16.67 8.59 12.86
CA ASN A 234 15.37 8.56 12.20
C ASN A 234 15.46 7.91 10.81
N LYS A 235 16.40 6.98 10.61
CA LYS A 235 16.59 6.28 9.34
C LYS A 235 15.83 4.96 9.37
N PRO A 236 15.21 4.56 8.26
CA PRO A 236 14.67 3.23 8.13
C PRO A 236 15.78 2.18 8.13
N ASP A 237 15.47 1.00 8.63
CA ASP A 237 16.36 -0.16 8.65
C ASP A 237 16.34 -0.89 7.30
N THR A 238 15.21 -0.85 6.59
CA THR A 238 15.07 -1.37 5.22
C THR A 238 13.92 -0.70 4.47
N ILE A 239 13.73 -1.07 3.20
CA ILE A 239 12.57 -0.71 2.39
C ILE A 239 11.76 -1.98 2.09
N LEU A 240 10.44 -1.88 2.21
CA LEU A 240 9.50 -2.90 1.79
C LEU A 240 8.86 -2.51 0.47
N VAL A 241 8.71 -3.49 -0.42
CA VAL A 241 7.88 -3.40 -1.62
C VAL A 241 6.71 -4.34 -1.42
N ASN A 242 5.48 -3.83 -1.48
CA ASN A 242 4.25 -4.57 -1.18
C ASN A 242 4.36 -5.38 0.13
N GLY A 243 4.91 -4.74 1.18
CA GLY A 243 5.02 -5.32 2.53
C GLY A 243 6.10 -6.41 2.66
N ARG A 244 6.97 -6.55 1.65
CA ARG A 244 8.00 -7.59 1.56
C ARG A 244 9.37 -6.97 1.35
N GLY A 245 10.35 -7.43 2.11
CA GLY A 245 11.74 -6.99 1.99
C GLY A 245 12.70 -8.00 2.60
N ARG A 246 13.98 -7.65 2.65
CA ARG A 246 15.01 -8.41 3.36
C ARG A 246 15.90 -7.45 4.12
N TYR A 247 16.55 -7.97 5.15
CA TYR A 247 17.42 -7.21 6.03
C TYR A 247 18.68 -8.02 6.34
N PHE A 248 19.83 -7.34 6.39
CA PHE A 248 21.06 -7.92 6.89
C PHE A 248 21.08 -7.78 8.40
N ASN A 249 20.99 -8.90 9.10
CA ASN A 249 21.08 -8.89 10.56
C ASN A 249 22.48 -8.48 11.05
N ASP A 250 22.63 -8.33 12.37
CA ASP A 250 23.91 -7.94 13.00
C ASP A 250 25.08 -8.89 12.68
N THR A 251 24.77 -10.14 12.29
CA THR A 251 25.76 -11.15 11.85
C THR A 251 26.01 -11.14 10.34
N VAL A 252 25.49 -10.15 9.62
CA VAL A 252 25.55 -9.99 8.15
C VAL A 252 24.86 -11.14 7.40
N GLN A 253 23.98 -11.87 8.08
CA GLN A 253 23.13 -12.88 7.45
C GLN A 253 21.86 -12.21 6.95
N LEU A 254 21.57 -12.42 5.66
CA LEU A 254 20.35 -11.94 5.03
C LEU A 254 19.15 -12.75 5.51
N THR A 255 18.09 -12.07 5.93
CA THR A 255 16.82 -12.73 6.27
C THR A 255 16.23 -13.46 5.05
N ASN A 256 15.64 -14.63 5.30
CA ASN A 256 15.03 -15.45 4.25
C ASN A 256 13.53 -15.20 4.14
N THR A 257 13.17 -13.96 3.81
CA THR A 257 11.81 -13.54 3.53
C THR A 257 11.54 -13.44 2.03
N PRO A 258 10.28 -13.61 1.60
CA PRO A 258 9.91 -13.44 0.20
C PRO A 258 10.06 -11.96 -0.20
N LEU A 259 10.35 -11.74 -1.48
CA LEU A 259 10.29 -10.41 -2.10
C LEU A 259 8.98 -10.26 -2.87
N ALA A 260 8.58 -9.02 -3.18
CA ALA A 260 7.49 -8.78 -4.13
C ALA A 260 7.89 -9.30 -5.52
N ILE A 261 6.98 -10.03 -6.16
CA ILE A 261 7.15 -10.55 -7.51
C ILE A 261 6.03 -9.99 -8.36
N PHE A 262 6.39 -9.44 -9.51
CA PHE A 262 5.45 -8.98 -10.51
C PHE A 262 5.69 -9.78 -11.79
N THR A 263 4.63 -10.39 -12.29
CA THR A 263 4.69 -11.24 -13.49
C THR A 263 4.23 -10.44 -14.69
N VAL A 264 4.97 -10.58 -15.80
CA VAL A 264 4.65 -9.93 -17.07
C VAL A 264 4.78 -10.95 -18.21
N GLN A 265 4.04 -10.72 -19.28
CA GLN A 265 4.12 -11.51 -20.51
C GLN A 265 4.90 -10.73 -21.58
N LYS A 266 5.77 -11.44 -22.31
CA LYS A 266 6.58 -10.84 -23.37
C LYS A 266 5.69 -10.24 -24.47
N GLY A 267 5.98 -8.99 -24.84
CA GLY A 267 5.34 -8.29 -25.94
C GLY A 267 4.12 -7.44 -25.53
N LEU A 268 3.74 -7.44 -24.25
CA LEU A 268 2.70 -6.58 -23.70
C LEU A 268 3.30 -5.41 -22.92
N ARG A 269 2.57 -4.30 -22.90
CA ARG A 269 2.85 -3.08 -22.12
C ARG A 269 1.98 -3.07 -20.87
N TYR A 270 2.57 -2.81 -19.71
CA TYR A 270 1.88 -2.85 -18.42
C TYR A 270 1.86 -1.49 -17.77
N ARG A 271 0.71 -1.08 -17.22
CA ARG A 271 0.62 0.07 -16.33
C ARG A 271 0.96 -0.36 -14.91
N PHE A 272 2.14 0.05 -14.45
CA PHE A 272 2.49 -0.03 -13.04
C PHE A 272 2.00 1.22 -12.31
N ARG A 273 1.52 1.04 -11.07
CA ARG A 273 1.03 2.14 -10.22
C ARG A 273 1.89 2.21 -8.98
N LEU A 274 2.71 3.25 -8.86
CA LEU A 274 3.63 3.41 -7.77
C LEU A 274 3.01 4.29 -6.68
N ILE A 275 3.11 3.84 -5.43
CA ILE A 275 2.71 4.55 -4.23
C ILE A 275 3.88 4.57 -3.26
N ASN A 276 4.36 5.75 -2.89
CA ASN A 276 5.32 5.89 -1.80
C ASN A 276 4.58 6.20 -0.48
N SER A 277 4.34 5.16 0.30
CA SER A 277 3.71 5.25 1.62
C SER A 277 4.68 5.59 2.75
N GLY A 278 5.92 5.96 2.42
CA GLY A 278 6.99 6.21 3.39
C GLY A 278 6.63 7.25 4.46
N VAL A 279 7.34 7.20 5.58
CA VAL A 279 7.12 8.06 6.75
C VAL A 279 8.35 8.92 7.05
N HIS A 280 9.56 8.40 6.83
CA HIS A 280 10.80 9.13 7.02
C HIS A 280 11.18 9.91 5.77
N ASN A 281 12.09 10.88 5.93
CA ASN A 281 12.63 11.66 4.81
C ASN A 281 13.69 10.86 4.04
N CYS A 282 13.25 9.79 3.36
CA CYS A 282 14.09 8.92 2.55
C CYS A 282 13.54 8.85 1.12
N PRO A 283 14.03 9.68 0.18
CA PRO A 283 13.66 9.54 -1.22
C PRO A 283 14.09 8.16 -1.75
N VAL A 284 13.20 7.53 -2.51
CA VAL A 284 13.45 6.21 -3.10
C VAL A 284 13.63 6.38 -4.60
N ASP A 285 14.73 5.87 -5.12
CA ASP A 285 15.02 5.81 -6.56
C ASP A 285 14.68 4.42 -7.08
N ILE A 286 13.76 4.36 -8.03
CA ILE A 286 13.11 3.14 -8.45
C ILE A 286 13.45 2.92 -9.92
N ASN A 287 14.02 1.76 -10.21
CA ASN A 287 14.33 1.31 -11.56
C ASN A 287 13.93 -0.14 -11.76
N ILE A 288 13.79 -0.52 -13.02
CA ILE A 288 13.49 -1.89 -13.42
C ILE A 288 14.61 -2.31 -14.37
N ASP A 289 15.44 -3.26 -13.93
CA ASP A 289 16.60 -3.69 -14.71
C ASP A 289 16.19 -4.18 -16.10
N GLY A 290 16.87 -3.65 -17.12
CA GLY A 290 16.64 -4.02 -18.52
C GLY A 290 15.31 -3.54 -19.11
N HIS A 291 14.59 -2.62 -18.44
CA HIS A 291 13.33 -2.05 -18.93
C HIS A 291 13.38 -0.52 -18.92
N THR A 292 12.79 0.10 -19.94
CA THR A 292 12.55 1.55 -19.97
C THR A 292 11.22 1.85 -19.29
N ILE A 293 11.18 2.90 -18.47
CA ILE A 293 9.95 3.35 -17.82
C ILE A 293 9.40 4.52 -18.62
N THR A 294 8.12 4.47 -18.97
CA THR A 294 7.39 5.63 -19.52
C THR A 294 6.50 6.20 -18.41
N ALA A 295 6.88 7.34 -17.85
CA ALA A 295 6.08 8.03 -16.85
C ALA A 295 4.93 8.78 -17.54
N ILE A 296 3.70 8.54 -17.09
CA ILE A 296 2.47 9.05 -17.73
C ILE A 296 1.57 9.87 -16.80
N ALA A 297 1.77 9.75 -15.49
CA ALA A 297 0.97 10.43 -14.48
C ALA A 297 1.79 10.68 -13.22
N SER A 298 1.39 11.70 -12.46
CA SER A 298 1.89 11.95 -11.11
C SER A 298 0.71 12.39 -10.24
N ASP A 299 0.61 11.81 -9.04
CA ASP A 299 -0.39 12.18 -8.03
C ASP A 299 -1.86 12.14 -8.50
N GLY A 300 -2.16 11.32 -9.50
CA GLY A 300 -3.49 11.17 -10.09
C GLY A 300 -3.80 12.13 -11.24
N HIS A 301 -2.82 12.91 -11.68
CA HIS A 301 -2.93 13.76 -12.87
C HIS A 301 -2.03 13.25 -14.00
N ASP A 302 -2.60 13.09 -15.19
CA ASP A 302 -1.87 12.64 -16.37
C ASP A 302 -1.00 13.78 -16.94
N PHE A 303 0.14 13.45 -17.56
CA PHE A 303 0.99 14.40 -18.26
C PHE A 303 1.57 13.78 -19.54
N GLU A 304 2.18 14.60 -20.40
CA GLU A 304 2.79 14.14 -21.65
C GLU A 304 3.84 13.04 -21.39
N PRO A 305 3.71 11.83 -21.95
CA PRO A 305 4.56 10.70 -21.59
C PRO A 305 6.07 10.99 -21.72
N VAL A 306 6.84 10.65 -20.69
CA VAL A 306 8.29 10.84 -20.65
C VAL A 306 9.00 9.51 -20.38
N GLU A 307 9.96 9.15 -21.23
CA GLU A 307 10.85 8.02 -20.97
C GLU A 307 11.91 8.39 -19.94
N VAL A 308 12.05 7.55 -18.92
CA VAL A 308 13.01 7.71 -17.83
C VAL A 308 13.69 6.38 -17.51
N ASP A 309 14.93 6.46 -17.05
CA ASP A 309 15.68 5.29 -16.56
C ASP A 309 15.28 4.92 -15.13
N SER A 310 14.89 5.92 -14.33
CA SER A 310 14.44 5.75 -12.96
C SER A 310 13.46 6.83 -12.52
N LEU A 311 12.72 6.53 -11.45
CA LEU A 311 11.79 7.44 -10.80
C LEU A 311 12.25 7.70 -9.37
N VAL A 312 12.50 8.97 -9.03
CA VAL A 312 12.73 9.39 -7.65
C VAL A 312 11.39 9.78 -7.04
N SER A 313 11.03 9.15 -5.93
CA SER A 313 9.78 9.39 -5.23
C SER A 313 10.01 9.75 -3.76
N TYR A 314 9.29 10.77 -3.29
CA TYR A 314 9.17 11.15 -1.90
C TYR A 314 7.90 10.58 -1.27
N ALA A 315 7.88 10.53 0.07
CA ALA A 315 6.73 10.10 0.84
C ALA A 315 5.46 10.89 0.46
N GLY A 316 4.42 10.16 0.07
CA GLY A 316 3.14 10.72 -0.40
C GLY A 316 2.99 10.78 -1.92
N GLU A 317 4.09 10.75 -2.68
CA GLU A 317 4.02 10.81 -4.14
C GLU A 317 3.56 9.49 -4.77
N ARG A 318 2.90 9.61 -5.92
CA ARG A 318 2.46 8.50 -6.76
C ARG A 318 2.86 8.74 -8.21
N TRP A 319 3.14 7.66 -8.93
CA TRP A 319 3.44 7.64 -10.36
C TRP A 319 2.60 6.57 -11.08
#